data_AF-A0A3D1PEL1-F1
#
_entry.id   AF-A0A3D1PEL1-F1
#
_cell.length_a   1.000
_cell.length_b   1.000
_cell.length_c   1.000
_cell.angle_alpha   90.00
_cell.angle_beta   90.00
_cell.angle_gamma   90.00
#
_symmetry.space_group_name_H-M   'P 1'
#
loop_
_entity.id
_entity.type
_entity.pdbx_description
1 polymer ?
#
loop_
_entity_poly.entity_id
_entity_poly.type
_entity_poly.pdbx_seq_one_letter_code
_entity_poly.pdbx_strand_id
1 'polypeptide(L)'
;GELRGNGQFVRRKALERCGGWNEETIADDLDLTFRLHLDRWDIEFLSFPAVQEEGVTNAIALWHQRNRWAEGGYQRYLDYWHLIVRNHMGTGKTWDLLLFMLIQYILPIAQIPDLLMAVARNRAPVLAPVTGLSVSLAFFWMFNGLKRTLKEEKLSVSTLFMLMFQTLRGNIYLFHWLAVMAITTARMSVRPKRLKWVKTVHQGNHE
;
A
#
# COMPACT_ATOMS: atom_id res chain seq x y z
N GLY A 1 4.82 -1.24 12.64
CA GLY A 1 4.18 -1.97 11.52
C GLY A 1 2.78 -1.44 11.23
N GLU A 2 2.09 -2.15 10.33
CA GLU A 2 0.70 -1.93 9.90
C GLU A 2 0.06 -3.31 9.72
N LEU A 3 -1.21 -3.45 10.09
CA LEU A 3 -2.01 -4.67 9.89
C LEU A 3 -2.38 -4.85 8.40
N ARG A 4 -2.58 -6.09 7.96
CA ARG A 4 -2.75 -6.42 6.53
C ARG A 4 -3.98 -7.30 6.24
N GLY A 5 -4.84 -7.50 7.22
CA GLY A 5 -6.08 -8.27 7.11
C GLY A 5 -5.87 -9.79 7.19
N ASN A 6 -4.89 -10.32 6.45
CA ASN A 6 -4.51 -11.74 6.47
C ASN A 6 -3.25 -12.00 7.31
N GLY A 7 -3.15 -13.19 7.92
CA GLY A 7 -1.98 -13.64 8.67
C GLY A 7 -1.66 -12.81 9.91
N GLN A 8 -2.65 -12.09 10.44
CA GLN A 8 -2.47 -11.17 11.58
C GLN A 8 -3.08 -11.73 12.86
N PHE A 9 -2.42 -11.41 13.98
CA PHE A 9 -2.91 -11.74 15.32
C PHE A 9 -3.01 -10.47 16.15
N VAL A 10 -4.17 -10.26 16.76
CA VAL A 10 -4.43 -9.08 17.62
C VAL A 10 -4.73 -9.57 19.02
N ARG A 11 -4.01 -9.00 20.01
CA ARG A 11 -4.29 -9.28 21.42
C ARG A 11 -5.70 -8.80 21.77
N ARG A 12 -6.54 -9.68 22.33
CA ARG A 12 -7.93 -9.35 22.74
C ARG A 12 -8.00 -8.07 23.57
N LYS A 13 -7.12 -7.92 24.57
CA LYS A 13 -7.04 -6.71 25.42
C LYS A 13 -6.76 -5.42 24.63
N ALA A 14 -5.94 -5.48 23.59
CA ALA A 14 -5.65 -4.32 22.75
C ALA A 14 -6.86 -3.96 21.90
N LEU A 15 -7.54 -4.97 21.33
CA LEU A 15 -8.77 -4.79 20.55
C LEU A 15 -9.89 -4.18 21.41
N GLU A 16 -10.10 -4.69 22.63
CA GLU A 16 -11.09 -4.17 23.58
C GLU A 16 -10.80 -2.71 23.96
N ARG A 17 -9.54 -2.37 24.25
CA ARG A 17 -9.14 -0.98 24.56
C ARG A 17 -9.34 -0.02 23.38
N CYS A 18 -9.15 -0.51 22.16
CA CYS A 18 -9.37 0.31 20.96
C CYS A 18 -10.85 0.44 20.56
N GLY A 19 -11.78 -0.26 21.25
CA GLY A 19 -13.21 -0.22 20.93
C GLY A 19 -13.64 -1.22 19.85
N GLY A 20 -12.89 -2.30 19.62
CA GLY A 20 -13.27 -3.35 18.68
C GLY A 20 -12.91 -3.06 17.21
N TRP A 21 -13.51 -3.80 16.28
CA TRP A 21 -13.37 -3.53 14.85
C TRP A 21 -14.31 -2.39 14.44
N ASN A 22 -13.84 -1.52 13.55
CA ASN A 22 -14.65 -0.40 13.05
C ASN A 22 -15.42 -0.86 11.81
N GLU A 23 -16.75 -0.92 11.90
CA GLU A 23 -17.61 -1.30 10.77
C GLU A 23 -17.89 -0.14 9.81
N GLU A 24 -17.52 1.08 10.19
CA GLU A 24 -17.73 2.29 9.38
C GLU A 24 -16.60 2.54 8.38
N THR A 25 -15.63 1.64 8.26
CA THR A 25 -14.50 1.76 7.33
C THR A 25 -14.44 0.58 6.35
N ILE A 26 -13.89 0.83 5.17
CA ILE A 26 -13.72 -0.23 4.14
C ILE A 26 -12.47 -1.08 4.42
N ALA A 27 -11.51 -0.55 5.17
CA ALA A 27 -10.26 -1.22 5.57
C ALA A 27 -10.11 -1.14 7.09
N ASP A 28 -10.77 -2.08 7.77
CA ASP A 28 -10.87 -2.20 9.23
C ASP A 28 -9.51 -2.53 9.89
N ASP A 29 -8.67 -3.29 9.20
CA ASP A 29 -7.27 -3.55 9.55
C ASP A 29 -6.42 -2.27 9.59
N LEU A 30 -6.54 -1.42 8.58
CA LEU A 30 -5.78 -0.17 8.47
C LEU A 30 -6.26 0.89 9.47
N ASP A 31 -7.56 0.91 9.76
CA ASP A 31 -8.14 1.73 10.83
C ASP A 31 -7.67 1.26 12.22
N LEU A 32 -7.77 -0.04 12.51
CA LEU A 32 -7.33 -0.60 13.77
C LEU A 32 -5.82 -0.35 13.99
N THR A 33 -5.02 -0.38 12.92
CA THR A 33 -3.60 0.00 12.98
C THR A 33 -3.41 1.38 13.61
N PHE A 34 -4.16 2.39 13.18
CA PHE A 34 -4.04 3.75 13.69
C PHE A 34 -4.47 3.84 15.15
N ARG A 35 -5.59 3.19 15.49
CA ARG A 35 -6.08 3.14 16.89
C ARG A 35 -5.10 2.45 17.82
N LEU A 36 -4.43 1.37 17.38
CA LEU A 36 -3.37 0.72 18.14
C LEU A 36 -2.18 1.66 18.38
N HIS A 37 -1.70 2.37 17.35
CA HIS A 37 -0.61 3.35 17.52
C HIS A 37 -0.99 4.52 18.43
N LEU A 38 -2.25 4.98 18.37
CA LEU A 38 -2.78 6.03 19.24
C LEU A 38 -2.86 5.56 20.70
N ASP A 39 -3.24 4.30 20.94
CA ASP A 39 -3.28 3.66 22.26
C ASP A 39 -1.91 3.10 22.70
N ARG A 40 -0.83 3.44 21.98
CA ARG A 40 0.58 3.08 22.28
C ARG A 40 0.85 1.58 22.29
N TRP A 41 0.18 0.83 21.42
CA TRP A 41 0.53 -0.57 21.13
C TRP A 41 1.52 -0.66 19.98
N ASP A 42 2.49 -1.56 20.12
CA ASP A 42 3.42 -1.90 19.05
C ASP A 42 2.82 -2.93 18.09
N ILE A 43 3.15 -2.77 16.81
CA ILE A 43 2.79 -3.69 15.73
C ILE A 43 4.07 -4.19 15.10
N GLU A 44 4.37 -5.46 15.32
CA GLU A 44 5.54 -6.15 14.78
C GLU A 44 5.18 -7.00 13.56
N PHE A 45 6.18 -7.23 12.70
CA PHE A 45 6.06 -8.09 11.52
C PHE A 45 6.95 -9.32 11.71
N LEU A 46 6.36 -10.50 11.54
CA LEU A 46 7.08 -11.77 11.52
C LEU A 46 7.15 -12.27 10.09
N SER A 47 8.37 -12.48 9.59
CA SER A 47 8.58 -12.99 8.22
C SER A 47 8.37 -14.50 8.09
N PHE A 48 8.27 -15.23 9.21
CA PHE A 48 8.09 -16.68 9.24
C PHE A 48 7.23 -17.09 10.46
N PRO A 49 6.29 -18.05 10.32
CA PRO A 49 5.92 -18.72 9.07
C PRO A 49 5.23 -17.77 8.09
N ALA A 50 5.45 -17.99 6.79
CA ALA A 50 4.78 -17.22 5.77
C ALA A 50 3.32 -17.70 5.62
N VAL A 51 2.39 -16.77 5.51
CA VAL A 51 0.98 -17.05 5.21
C VAL A 51 0.78 -16.82 3.71
N GLN A 52 0.24 -17.82 3.02
CA GLN A 52 -0.10 -17.71 1.61
C GLN A 52 -1.43 -16.97 1.45
N GLU A 53 -1.54 -16.15 0.40
CA GLU A 53 -2.75 -15.41 0.06
C GLU A 53 -3.12 -15.68 -1.39
N GLU A 54 -4.41 -15.92 -1.65
CA GLU A 54 -4.94 -16.03 -3.00
C GLU A 54 -4.99 -14.64 -3.65
N GLY A 55 -4.17 -14.45 -4.69
CA GLY A 55 -4.23 -13.26 -5.51
C GLY A 55 -5.46 -13.26 -6.43
N VAL A 56 -6.05 -12.08 -6.65
CA VAL A 56 -7.10 -11.90 -7.66
C VAL A 56 -6.55 -12.12 -9.07
N THR A 57 -7.24 -12.95 -9.86
CA THR A 57 -6.76 -13.40 -11.18
C THR A 57 -7.32 -12.59 -12.35
N ASN A 58 -8.33 -11.77 -12.14
CA ASN A 58 -8.95 -10.96 -13.18
C ASN A 58 -8.78 -9.45 -12.94
N ALA A 59 -8.61 -8.69 -14.03
CA ALA A 59 -8.30 -7.26 -13.98
C ALA A 59 -9.40 -6.42 -13.33
N ILE A 60 -10.68 -6.77 -13.52
CA ILE A 60 -11.81 -6.03 -12.96
C ILE A 60 -11.87 -6.21 -11.43
N ALA A 61 -11.70 -7.43 -10.93
CA ALA A 61 -11.63 -7.72 -9.50
C ALA A 61 -10.40 -7.06 -8.87
N LEU A 62 -9.24 -7.09 -9.54
CA LEU A 62 -8.06 -6.35 -9.11
C LEU A 62 -8.34 -4.86 -9.00
N TRP A 63 -8.97 -4.27 -10.02
CA TRP A 63 -9.36 -2.87 -10.00
C TRP A 63 -10.24 -2.54 -8.80
N HIS A 64 -11.29 -3.33 -8.55
CA HIS A 64 -12.16 -3.13 -7.38
C HIS A 64 -11.43 -3.31 -6.06
N GLN A 65 -10.56 -4.33 -5.93
CA GLN A 65 -9.77 -4.56 -4.72
C GLN A 65 -8.85 -3.37 -4.43
N ARG A 66 -8.07 -2.92 -5.43
CA ARG A 66 -7.12 -1.83 -5.27
C ARG A 66 -7.80 -0.49 -5.01
N ASN A 67 -8.95 -0.24 -5.62
CA ASN A 67 -9.78 0.93 -5.30
C ASN A 67 -10.26 0.94 -3.85
N ARG A 68 -10.65 -0.21 -3.30
CA ARG A 68 -11.03 -0.32 -1.88
C ARG A 68 -9.83 -0.07 -0.96
N TRP A 69 -8.67 -0.64 -1.29
CA TRP A 69 -7.44 -0.45 -0.51
C TRP A 69 -6.98 1.01 -0.51
N ALA A 70 -7.03 1.68 -1.66
CA ALA A 70 -6.72 3.10 -1.76
C ALA A 70 -7.70 3.94 -0.94
N GLU A 71 -9.01 3.67 -1.04
CA GLU A 71 -10.04 4.40 -0.30
C GLU A 71 -9.92 4.22 1.21
N GLY A 72 -9.81 2.98 1.71
CA GLY A 72 -9.58 2.72 3.13
C GLY A 72 -8.26 3.30 3.63
N GLY A 73 -7.24 3.27 2.78
CA GLY A 73 -5.95 3.92 3.03
C GLY A 73 -6.07 5.45 3.19
N TYR A 74 -6.91 6.12 2.41
CA TYR A 74 -7.19 7.55 2.58
C TYR A 74 -8.05 7.84 3.82
N GLN A 75 -9.10 7.04 4.03
CA GLN A 75 -10.06 7.23 5.13
C GLN A 75 -9.33 7.39 6.48
N ARG A 76 -8.41 6.48 6.83
CA ARG A 76 -7.65 6.62 8.09
C ARG A 76 -6.85 7.92 8.21
N TYR A 77 -6.25 8.42 7.13
CA TYR A 77 -5.49 9.67 7.20
C TYR A 77 -6.46 10.84 7.40
N LEU A 78 -7.60 10.82 6.73
CA LEU A 78 -8.64 11.85 6.84
C LEU A 78 -9.39 11.81 8.17
N ASP A 79 -9.59 10.64 8.76
CA ASP A 79 -10.32 10.49 10.02
C ASP A 79 -9.42 10.88 11.21
N TYR A 80 -8.13 10.55 11.15
CA TYR A 80 -7.19 10.74 12.27
C TYR A 80 -6.18 11.89 12.07
N TRP A 81 -6.28 12.70 11.01
CA TRP A 81 -5.29 13.76 10.68
C TRP A 81 -4.96 14.68 11.86
N HIS A 82 -5.99 15.08 12.61
CA HIS A 82 -5.85 16.00 13.74
C HIS A 82 -5.01 15.41 14.87
N LEU A 83 -5.05 14.10 15.08
CA LEU A 83 -4.24 13.39 16.08
C LEU A 83 -2.79 13.19 15.61
N ILE A 84 -2.60 12.99 14.29
CA ILE A 84 -1.28 12.92 13.66
C ILE A 84 -0.56 14.28 13.81
N VAL A 85 -1.22 15.38 13.46
CA VAL A 85 -0.65 16.73 13.55
C VAL A 85 -0.36 17.11 15.00
N ARG A 86 -1.20 16.69 15.95
CA ARG A 86 -0.96 16.86 17.39
C ARG A 86 0.03 15.83 17.97
N ASN A 87 0.66 15.00 17.13
CA ASN A 87 1.70 14.05 17.51
C ASN A 87 1.30 13.07 18.64
N HIS A 88 0.04 12.62 18.66
CA HIS A 88 -0.45 11.75 19.75
C HIS A 88 0.18 10.35 19.75
N MET A 89 0.73 9.90 18.62
CA MET A 89 1.39 8.60 18.46
C MET A 89 2.91 8.62 18.78
N GLY A 90 3.48 9.81 19.04
CA GLY A 90 4.92 9.99 19.25
C GLY A 90 5.68 10.33 17.95
N THR A 91 6.80 11.04 18.08
CA THR A 91 7.50 11.69 16.96
C THR A 91 7.93 10.71 15.88
N GLY A 92 8.57 9.60 16.26
CA GLY A 92 9.04 8.59 15.30
C GLY A 92 7.90 8.02 14.46
N LYS A 93 6.76 7.70 15.10
CA LYS A 93 5.61 7.13 14.39
C LYS A 93 4.88 8.16 13.54
N THR A 94 4.75 9.38 14.03
CA THR A 94 4.17 10.50 13.25
C THR A 94 4.97 10.75 11.97
N TRP A 95 6.31 10.79 12.06
CA TRP A 95 7.17 10.94 10.89
C TRP A 95 7.06 9.77 9.91
N ASP A 96 7.05 8.53 10.40
CA ASP A 96 6.83 7.33 9.59
C ASP A 96 5.51 7.43 8.80
N LEU A 97 4.41 7.79 9.46
CA LEU A 97 3.10 7.95 8.81
C LEU A 97 3.08 9.11 7.80
N LEU A 98 3.72 10.24 8.09
CA LEU A 98 3.79 11.37 7.16
C LEU A 98 4.61 11.04 5.92
N LEU A 99 5.75 10.36 6.08
CA LEU A 99 6.57 9.90 4.96
C LEU A 99 5.82 8.86 4.12
N PHE A 100 5.14 7.91 4.77
CA PHE A 100 4.30 6.94 4.08
C PHE A 100 3.17 7.63 3.31
N MET A 101 2.48 8.61 3.91
CA MET A 101 1.44 9.40 3.24
C MET A 101 2.00 10.12 2.00
N LEU A 102 3.17 10.75 2.14
CA LEU A 102 3.82 11.49 1.06
C LEU A 102 4.17 10.57 -0.12
N ILE A 103 4.83 9.45 0.15
CA ILE A 103 5.33 8.53 -0.88
C ILE A 103 4.18 7.72 -1.50
N GLN A 104 3.28 7.19 -0.68
CA GLN A 104 2.26 6.23 -1.13
C GLN A 104 1.02 6.90 -1.74
N TYR A 105 0.70 8.13 -1.34
CA TYR A 105 -0.52 8.82 -1.74
C TYR A 105 -0.24 10.12 -2.49
N ILE A 106 0.49 11.07 -1.89
CA ILE A 106 0.66 12.41 -2.46
C ILE A 106 1.49 12.39 -3.74
N LEU A 107 2.65 11.72 -3.71
CA LEU A 107 3.58 11.71 -4.84
C LEU A 107 2.96 11.09 -6.11
N PRO A 108 2.28 9.93 -6.08
CA PRO A 108 1.54 9.39 -7.22
C PRO A 108 0.55 10.36 -7.85
N ILE A 109 -0.18 11.12 -7.02
CA ILE A 109 -1.15 12.10 -7.52
C ILE A 109 -0.42 13.29 -8.15
N ALA A 110 0.64 13.79 -7.50
CA ALA A 110 1.40 14.94 -7.96
C ALA A 110 2.14 14.69 -9.29
N GLN A 111 2.52 13.45 -9.56
CA GLN A 111 3.14 13.04 -10.83
C GLN A 111 2.24 13.24 -12.05
N ILE A 112 0.91 13.23 -11.89
CA ILE A 112 -0.03 13.38 -13.01
C ILE A 112 -0.04 14.80 -13.58
N PRO A 113 -0.35 15.86 -12.82
CA PRO A 113 -0.30 17.21 -13.34
C PRO A 113 1.13 17.62 -13.75
N ASP A 114 2.16 17.12 -13.06
CA ASP A 114 3.55 17.37 -13.44
C ASP A 114 3.87 16.78 -14.82
N LEU A 115 3.48 15.53 -15.08
CA LEU A 115 3.64 14.91 -16.40
C LEU A 115 2.83 15.61 -17.48
N LEU A 116 1.57 15.98 -17.20
CA LEU A 116 0.74 16.72 -18.14
C LEU A 116 1.36 18.07 -18.50
N MET A 117 1.89 18.80 -17.51
CA MET A 117 2.57 20.08 -17.72
C MET A 117 3.88 19.90 -18.49
N ALA A 118 4.66 18.86 -18.18
CA ALA A 118 5.89 18.52 -18.88
C ALA A 118 5.65 18.30 -20.37
N VAL A 119 4.62 17.51 -20.71
CA VAL A 119 4.20 17.26 -22.10
C VAL A 119 3.71 18.56 -22.76
N ALA A 120 2.81 19.30 -22.10
CA ALA A 120 2.23 20.53 -22.65
C ALA A 120 3.27 21.63 -22.89
N ARG A 121 4.33 21.68 -22.08
CA ARG A 121 5.40 22.69 -22.17
C ARG A 121 6.66 22.19 -22.88
N ASN A 122 6.69 20.92 -23.31
CA ASN A 122 7.85 20.25 -23.86
C ASN A 122 9.12 20.44 -23.00
N ARG A 123 8.98 20.21 -21.69
CA ARG A 123 10.06 20.28 -20.69
C ARG A 123 10.09 19.02 -19.85
N ALA A 124 11.21 18.76 -19.18
CA ALA A 124 11.29 17.67 -18.23
C ALA A 124 10.32 17.90 -17.04
N PRO A 125 9.67 16.85 -16.50
CA PRO A 125 8.85 16.94 -15.31
C PRO A 125 9.67 17.44 -14.10
N VAL A 126 9.09 18.29 -13.27
CA VAL A 126 9.77 18.84 -12.09
C VAL A 126 10.08 17.73 -11.08
N LEU A 127 9.19 16.73 -10.99
CA LEU A 127 9.33 15.59 -10.09
C LEU A 127 10.18 14.46 -10.70
N ALA A 128 10.83 14.66 -11.85
CA ALA A 128 11.63 13.63 -12.51
C ALA A 128 12.75 13.05 -11.62
N PRO A 129 13.52 13.84 -10.84
CA PRO A 129 14.56 13.28 -9.97
C PRO A 129 13.99 12.37 -8.87
N VAL A 130 12.91 12.80 -8.22
CA VAL A 130 12.25 12.02 -7.16
C VAL A 130 11.60 10.76 -7.76
N THR A 131 10.92 10.90 -8.89
CA THR A 131 10.29 9.77 -9.60
C THR A 131 11.33 8.74 -10.04
N GLY A 132 12.45 9.20 -10.61
CA GLY A 132 13.57 8.34 -10.99
C GLY A 132 14.10 7.57 -9.78
N LEU A 133 14.36 8.26 -8.67
CA LEU A 133 14.79 7.62 -7.42
C LEU A 133 13.78 6.59 -6.91
N SER A 134 12.48 6.93 -6.88
CA SER A 134 11.44 6.03 -6.41
C SER A 134 11.34 4.76 -7.28
N VAL A 135 11.42 4.89 -8.60
CA VAL A 135 11.40 3.74 -9.53
C VAL A 135 12.67 2.91 -9.36
N SER A 136 13.84 3.53 -9.25
CA SER A 136 15.10 2.81 -9.02
C SER A 136 15.10 2.05 -7.69
N LEU A 137 14.59 2.66 -6.61
CA LEU A 137 14.45 1.99 -5.32
C LEU A 137 13.44 0.84 -5.40
N ALA A 138 12.28 1.04 -6.02
CA ALA A 138 11.29 -0.02 -6.21
C ALA A 138 11.87 -1.21 -6.99
N PHE A 139 12.62 -0.93 -8.05
CA PHE A 139 13.33 -1.94 -8.83
C PHE A 139 14.36 -2.68 -7.98
N PHE A 140 15.22 -1.95 -7.27
CA PHE A 140 16.26 -2.52 -6.42
C PHE A 140 15.68 -3.42 -5.31
N TRP A 141 14.68 -2.94 -4.58
CA TRP A 141 14.05 -3.70 -3.50
C TRP A 141 13.30 -4.93 -3.99
N MET A 142 12.58 -4.82 -5.12
CA MET A 142 11.89 -5.97 -5.72
C MET A 142 12.89 -7.02 -6.20
N PHE A 143 13.97 -6.62 -6.88
CA PHE A 143 15.01 -7.53 -7.32
C PHE A 143 15.65 -8.28 -6.15
N ASN A 144 16.02 -7.57 -5.08
CA ASN A 144 16.58 -8.18 -3.88
C ASN A 144 15.57 -9.08 -3.15
N GLY A 145 14.28 -8.72 -3.15
CA GLY A 145 13.19 -9.53 -2.61
C GLY A 145 13.05 -10.86 -3.34
N LEU A 146 12.96 -10.83 -4.68
CA LEU A 146 12.90 -12.04 -5.52
C LEU A 146 14.16 -12.89 -5.40
N LYS A 147 15.33 -12.26 -5.28
CA LYS A 147 16.58 -12.97 -5.02
C LYS A 147 16.55 -13.70 -3.67
N ARG A 148 15.99 -13.08 -2.63
CA ARG A 148 15.90 -13.66 -1.28
C ARG A 148 14.93 -14.86 -1.23
N THR A 149 13.90 -14.89 -2.07
CA THR A 149 12.97 -16.03 -2.13
C THR A 149 13.60 -17.28 -2.74
N LEU A 150 14.64 -17.14 -3.56
CA LEU A 150 15.36 -18.25 -4.19
C LEU A 150 16.43 -18.91 -3.29
N LYS A 151 16.38 -18.69 -1.96
CA LYS A 151 17.28 -19.21 -0.91
C LYS A 151 18.43 -20.10 -1.43
N GLU A 152 19.63 -19.52 -1.52
CA GLU A 152 20.91 -20.25 -1.63
C GLU A 152 21.16 -21.08 -2.91
N GLU A 153 20.37 -20.94 -3.97
CA GLU A 153 20.81 -21.45 -5.28
C GLU A 153 21.98 -20.63 -5.83
N LYS A 154 22.99 -21.30 -6.42
CA LYS A 154 24.07 -20.63 -7.14
C LYS A 154 23.46 -19.78 -8.25
N LEU A 155 23.75 -18.48 -8.22
CA LEU A 155 23.24 -17.53 -9.21
C LEU A 155 23.85 -17.86 -10.59
N SER A 156 23.08 -18.58 -11.40
CA SER A 156 23.36 -18.73 -12.82
C SER A 156 23.03 -17.43 -13.56
N VAL A 157 23.69 -17.21 -14.70
CA VAL A 157 23.39 -16.09 -15.61
C VAL A 157 21.92 -16.13 -16.06
N SER A 158 21.38 -17.33 -16.32
CA SER A 158 19.97 -17.51 -16.68
C SER A 158 19.02 -17.06 -15.57
N THR A 159 19.34 -17.38 -14.32
CA THR A 159 18.57 -16.96 -13.13
C THR A 159 18.59 -15.44 -12.97
N LEU A 160 19.73 -14.80 -13.23
CA LEU A 160 19.85 -13.34 -13.20
C LEU A 160 18.94 -12.67 -14.24
N PHE A 161 18.95 -13.15 -15.49
CA PHE A 161 18.07 -12.64 -16.54
C PHE A 161 16.60 -12.82 -16.19
N MET A 162 16.21 -13.98 -15.65
CA MET A 162 14.85 -14.24 -15.18
C MET A 162 14.46 -13.25 -14.08
N LEU A 163 15.30 -13.05 -13.06
CA LEU A 163 15.06 -12.10 -11.98
C LEU A 163 14.89 -10.67 -12.50
N MET A 164 15.73 -10.23 -13.44
CA MET A 164 15.61 -8.90 -14.05
C MET A 164 14.29 -8.76 -14.80
N PHE A 165 13.91 -9.77 -15.59
CA PHE A 165 12.65 -9.76 -16.34
C PHE A 165 11.43 -9.74 -15.40
N GLN A 166 11.43 -10.55 -14.34
CA GLN A 166 10.35 -10.54 -13.36
C GLN A 166 10.28 -9.22 -12.58
N THR A 167 11.43 -8.63 -12.25
CA THR A 167 11.49 -7.32 -11.60
C THR A 167 10.91 -6.23 -12.51
N LEU A 168 11.27 -6.24 -13.80
CA LEU A 168 10.72 -5.31 -14.78
C LEU A 168 9.20 -5.49 -14.93
N ARG A 169 8.73 -6.73 -15.08
CA ARG A 169 7.30 -7.06 -15.14
C ARG A 169 6.55 -6.58 -13.89
N GLY A 170 7.11 -6.80 -12.71
CA GLY A 170 6.53 -6.36 -11.45
C GLY A 170 6.47 -4.84 -11.32
N ASN A 171 7.51 -4.12 -11.77
CA ASN A 171 7.50 -2.65 -11.79
C ASN A 171 6.47 -2.10 -12.80
N ILE A 172 6.37 -2.71 -13.99
CA ILE A 172 5.33 -2.36 -14.97
C ILE A 172 3.94 -2.57 -14.36
N TYR A 173 3.75 -3.71 -13.70
CA TYR A 173 2.51 -3.99 -12.97
C TYR A 173 2.22 -2.90 -11.95
N LEU A 174 3.18 -2.48 -11.12
CA LEU A 174 2.96 -1.46 -10.08
C LEU A 174 2.50 -0.09 -10.61
N PHE A 175 2.75 0.26 -11.88
CA PHE A 175 2.24 1.52 -12.44
C PHE A 175 0.71 1.62 -12.47
N HIS A 176 -0.03 0.50 -12.43
CA HIS A 176 -1.49 0.55 -12.27
C HIS A 176 -1.90 1.29 -10.98
N TRP A 177 -1.04 1.30 -9.97
CA TRP A 177 -1.27 2.03 -8.72
C TRP A 177 -1.42 3.54 -8.96
N LEU A 178 -0.67 4.14 -9.89
CA LEU A 178 -0.83 5.56 -10.23
C LEU A 178 -2.27 5.88 -10.68
N ALA A 179 -2.82 5.04 -11.56
CA ALA A 179 -4.20 5.18 -12.03
C ALA A 179 -5.22 4.96 -10.91
N VAL A 180 -5.02 3.96 -10.06
CA VAL A 180 -5.88 3.70 -8.89
C VAL A 180 -5.90 4.90 -7.95
N MET A 181 -4.73 5.47 -7.64
CA MET A 181 -4.63 6.62 -6.75
C MET A 181 -5.34 7.83 -7.33
N ALA A 182 -5.07 8.17 -8.59
CA ALA A 182 -5.70 9.31 -9.26
C ALA A 182 -7.22 9.24 -9.25
N ILE A 183 -7.77 8.09 -9.67
CA ILE A 183 -9.21 7.89 -9.81
C ILE A 183 -9.86 7.83 -8.43
N THR A 184 -9.23 7.17 -7.46
CA THR A 184 -9.77 7.09 -6.10
C THR A 184 -9.80 8.48 -5.46
N THR A 185 -8.73 9.27 -5.59
CA THR A 185 -8.68 10.65 -5.08
C THR A 185 -9.76 11.51 -5.73
N ALA A 186 -9.83 11.54 -7.06
CA ALA A 186 -10.84 12.31 -7.77
C ALA A 186 -12.27 11.90 -7.35
N ARG A 187 -12.52 10.59 -7.18
CA ARG A 187 -13.80 10.06 -6.71
C ARG A 187 -14.11 10.55 -5.29
N MET A 188 -13.18 10.42 -4.36
CA MET A 188 -13.38 10.81 -2.95
C MET A 188 -13.55 12.32 -2.77
N SER A 189 -12.96 13.14 -3.66
CA SER A 189 -13.13 14.59 -3.63
C SER A 189 -14.53 15.06 -4.07
N VAL A 190 -15.26 14.26 -4.86
CA VAL A 190 -16.55 14.68 -5.45
C VAL A 190 -17.74 13.83 -5.06
N ARG A 191 -17.53 12.59 -4.59
CA ARG A 191 -18.62 11.68 -4.23
C ARG A 191 -18.63 11.42 -2.72
N PRO A 192 -19.82 11.34 -2.10
CA PRO A 192 -19.92 10.95 -0.70
C PRO A 192 -19.46 9.51 -0.49
N LYS A 193 -18.96 9.23 0.72
CA LYS A 193 -18.52 7.91 1.17
C LYS A 193 -19.63 6.87 0.95
N ARG A 194 -19.28 5.72 0.38
CA ARG A 194 -20.18 4.57 0.22
C ARG A 194 -19.49 3.31 0.69
N LEU A 195 -20.00 2.72 1.77
CA LEU A 195 -19.53 1.44 2.28
C LEU A 195 -20.13 0.30 1.42
N LYS A 196 -19.47 0.00 0.30
CA LYS A 196 -19.81 -1.17 -0.53
C LYS A 196 -18.79 -2.27 -0.28
N TRP A 197 -19.16 -3.21 0.58
CA TRP A 197 -18.35 -4.38 0.82
C TRP A 197 -18.60 -5.45 -0.26
N VAL A 198 -17.60 -5.68 -1.11
CA VAL A 198 -17.64 -6.70 -2.15
C VAL A 198 -16.62 -7.77 -1.79
N LYS A 199 -17.09 -9.00 -1.52
CA LYS A 199 -16.22 -10.15 -1.27
C LYS A 199 -15.40 -10.44 -2.53
N THR A 200 -14.09 -10.63 -2.34
CA THR A 200 -13.26 -11.27 -3.36
C THR A 200 -13.64 -12.75 -3.41
N VAL A 201 -13.88 -13.25 -4.62
CA VAL A 201 -14.20 -14.66 -4.84
C VAL A 201 -12.92 -15.46 -4.63
N HIS A 202 -12.97 -16.42 -3.72
CA HIS A 202 -11.89 -17.37 -3.50
C HIS A 202 -12.01 -18.46 -4.56
N GLN A 203 -10.90 -18.80 -5.18
CA GLN A 203 -10.87 -19.85 -6.20
C GLN A 203 -10.52 -21.21 -5.59
N GLY A 204 -9.99 -21.24 -4.35
CA GLY A 204 -10.00 -22.39 -3.45
C GLY A 204 -9.91 -23.72 -4.18
N ASN A 205 -8.83 -23.95 -4.92
CA ASN A 205 -8.54 -25.32 -5.32
C ASN A 205 -8.15 -26.04 -4.03
N HIS A 206 -8.98 -27.03 -3.66
CA HIS A 206 -8.66 -28.00 -2.63
C HIS A 206 -7.46 -28.84 -3.12
N GLU A 207 -6.25 -28.31 -2.97
CA GLU A 207 -5.00 -29.08 -3.04
C GLU A 207 -4.28 -29.02 -1.70
#